data_AF-A0A5B9YFQ5-F1
#
_entry.id   AF-A0A5B9YFQ5-F1
#
_cell.length_a   1.000
_cell.length_b   1.000
_cell.length_c   1.000
_cell.angle_alpha   90.00
_cell.angle_beta   90.00
_cell.angle_gamma   90.00
#
_symmetry.space_group_name_H-M   'P 1'
#
loop_
_entity.id
_entity.type
_entity.pdbx_description
1 polymer ?
#
loop_
_entity_poly.entity_id
_entity_poly.type
_entity_poly.pdbx_seq_one_letter_code
_entity_poly.pdbx_strand_id
1 'polypeptide(L)'
;MNELQADKLELEAVINKVKLTQDDEKLRYITEPEAIKMIDKVQEAVLTRNIPECKKFIGDFVKRVDVYNDHVEVTFNMAFSCAPSIGAI
;
A
#
# COMPACT_ATOMS: atom_id res chain seq x y z
N MET A 1 -8.21 24.55 -44.81
CA MET A 1 -7.24 23.68 -44.11
C MET A 1 -7.04 22.48 -45.00
N ASN A 2 -5.81 22.25 -45.46
CA ASN A 2 -5.49 21.08 -46.29
C ASN A 2 -5.30 19.85 -45.38
N GLU A 3 -5.59 18.66 -45.89
CA GLU A 3 -5.46 17.37 -45.16
C GLU A 3 -4.10 17.26 -44.46
N LEU A 4 -3.01 17.61 -45.16
CA LEU A 4 -1.66 17.59 -44.59
C LEU A 4 -1.47 18.51 -43.36
N GLN A 5 -2.19 19.63 -43.30
CA GLN A 5 -2.15 20.53 -42.12
C GLN A 5 -2.97 19.97 -40.96
N ALA A 6 -4.06 19.26 -41.25
CA ALA A 6 -4.86 18.59 -40.23
C ALA A 6 -4.07 17.42 -39.62
N ASP A 7 -3.45 16.58 -40.45
CA ASP A 7 -2.62 15.46 -40.01
C ASP A 7 -1.44 15.92 -39.15
N LYS A 8 -0.79 17.03 -39.55
CA LYS A 8 0.29 17.63 -38.78
C LYS A 8 -0.19 18.07 -37.38
N LEU A 9 -1.35 18.72 -37.30
CA LEU A 9 -1.92 19.18 -36.04
C LEU A 9 -2.27 18.02 -35.11
N GLU A 10 -2.84 16.95 -35.66
CA GLU A 10 -3.14 15.74 -34.88
C GLU A 10 -1.87 15.06 -34.37
N LEU A 11 -0.85 14.88 -35.22
CA LEU A 11 0.44 14.30 -34.84
C LEU A 11 1.14 15.13 -33.75
N GLU A 12 1.12 16.46 -33.86
CA GLU A 12 1.68 17.35 -32.82
C GLU A 12 0.93 17.22 -31.49
N ALA A 13 -0.40 17.08 -31.52
CA ALA A 13 -1.21 16.86 -30.32
C ALA A 13 -0.91 15.51 -29.65
N VAL A 14 -0.75 14.44 -30.44
CA VAL A 14 -0.38 13.10 -29.94
C VAL A 14 1.02 13.12 -29.31
N ILE A 15 2.00 13.73 -29.97
CA ILE A 15 3.36 13.88 -29.44
C ILE A 15 3.34 14.60 -28.09
N ASN A 16 2.55 15.68 -27.98
CA ASN A 16 2.49 16.46 -26.75
C ASN A 16 1.85 15.66 -25.61
N LYS A 17 0.80 14.90 -25.90
CA LYS A 17 0.18 13.99 -24.92
C LYS A 17 1.15 12.91 -24.43
N VAL A 18 1.91 12.30 -25.34
CA VAL A 18 2.91 11.27 -24.99
C VAL A 18 4.04 11.85 -24.12
N LYS A 19 4.51 13.08 -24.42
CA LYS A 19 5.52 13.76 -23.60
C LYS A 19 5.05 14.00 -22.16
N LEU A 20 3.79 14.44 -22.00
CA LEU A 20 3.20 14.68 -20.68
C LEU A 20 3.06 13.37 -19.88
N THR A 21 2.65 12.27 -20.52
CA THR A 21 2.54 10.96 -19.84
C THR A 21 3.90 10.35 -19.49
N GLN A 22 4.95 10.62 -20.27
CA GLN A 22 6.29 10.10 -19.99
C GLN A 22 6.97 10.77 -18.78
N ASP A 23 6.57 11.98 -18.39
CA ASP A 23 7.07 12.60 -17.15
C ASP A 23 6.49 11.96 -15.90
N ASP A 24 5.28 11.37 -15.96
CA ASP A 24 4.66 10.61 -14.87
C ASP A 24 5.19 9.17 -14.77
N GLU A 25 5.61 8.55 -15.88
CA GLU A 25 6.12 7.17 -15.96
C GLU A 25 7.65 7.04 -15.94
N LYS A 26 8.40 8.13 -15.67
CA LYS A 26 9.81 7.99 -15.28
C LYS A 26 9.83 7.24 -13.95
N LEU A 27 10.05 5.92 -14.02
CA LEU A 27 10.55 5.12 -12.91
C LEU A 27 11.66 5.94 -12.26
N ARG A 28 11.33 6.59 -11.12
CA ARG A 28 12.29 7.43 -10.41
C ARG A 28 13.43 6.50 -10.05
N TYR A 29 14.55 6.68 -10.74
CA TYR A 29 15.79 5.98 -10.42
C TYR A 29 16.16 6.42 -9.02
N ILE A 30 15.91 5.55 -8.04
CA ILE A 30 16.24 5.80 -6.65
C ILE A 30 17.76 5.70 -6.56
N THR A 31 18.39 6.79 -6.13
CA THR A 31 19.84 6.80 -5.88
C THR A 31 20.14 6.06 -4.57
N GLU A 32 21.35 5.51 -4.44
CA GLU A 32 21.77 4.82 -3.21
C GLU A 32 21.55 5.65 -1.92
N PRO A 33 21.87 6.97 -1.89
CA PRO A 33 21.60 7.79 -0.71
C PRO A 33 20.11 7.92 -0.37
N GLU A 34 19.24 7.90 -1.38
CA GLU A 34 17.79 7.94 -1.18
C GLU A 34 17.28 6.60 -0.64
N ALA A 35 17.82 5.47 -1.12
CA ALA A 35 17.49 4.15 -0.59
C ALA A 35 17.90 4.01 0.88
N ILE A 36 19.09 4.48 1.25
CA ILE A 36 19.56 4.48 2.65
C ILE A 36 18.61 5.28 3.54
N LYS A 37 18.22 6.49 3.12
CA LYS A 37 17.24 7.31 3.85
C LYS A 37 15.88 6.62 4.00
N MET A 38 15.47 5.79 3.05
CA MET A 38 14.22 5.01 3.17
C MET A 38 14.38 3.89 4.20
N ILE A 39 15.53 3.23 4.24
CA ILE A 39 15.85 2.19 5.24
C ILE A 39 15.89 2.78 6.65
N ASP A 40 16.50 3.95 6.83
CA ASP A 40 16.58 4.63 8.13
C ASP A 40 15.18 4.91 8.71
N LYS A 41 14.22 5.29 7.87
CA LYS A 41 12.82 5.50 8.30
C LYS A 41 12.16 4.20 8.77
N VAL A 42 12.48 3.07 8.13
CA VAL A 42 12.00 1.75 8.57
C VAL A 42 12.64 1.38 9.90
N GLN A 43 13.95 1.63 10.07
CA GLN A 43 14.66 1.39 11.32
C GLN A 43 14.09 2.23 12.46
N GLU A 44 13.84 3.52 12.25
CA GLU A 44 13.18 4.40 13.22
C GLU A 44 11.79 3.87 13.58
N ALA A 45 11.00 3.43 12.60
CA ALA A 45 9.68 2.83 12.85
C ALA A 45 9.75 1.52 13.66
N VAL A 46 10.83 0.73 13.53
CA VAL A 46 11.05 -0.47 14.34
C VAL A 46 11.53 -0.12 15.75
N LEU A 47 12.43 0.86 15.89
CA LEU A 47 13.02 1.26 17.17
C LEU A 47 12.06 2.07 18.06
N THR A 48 11.19 2.88 17.47
CA THR A 48 10.19 3.69 18.19
C THR A 48 8.96 2.89 18.60
N ARG A 49 8.70 1.76 17.94
CA ARG A 49 7.66 0.83 18.36
C ARG A 49 8.16 0.02 19.55
N ASN A 50 7.35 -0.09 20.59
CA ASN A 50 7.57 -1.05 21.68
C ASN A 50 7.31 -2.46 21.14
N ILE A 51 8.24 -3.02 20.37
CA ILE A 51 8.13 -4.34 19.74
C ILE A 51 7.73 -5.43 20.75
N PRO A 52 8.25 -5.45 22.00
CA PRO A 52 7.77 -6.35 23.03
C PRO A 52 6.26 -6.24 23.31
N GLU A 53 5.74 -5.01 23.43
CA GLU A 53 4.32 -4.74 23.66
C GLU A 53 3.47 -5.09 22.44
N CYS A 54 3.93 -4.77 21.23
CA CYS A 54 3.23 -5.18 20.00
C CYS A 54 3.18 -6.70 19.87
N LYS A 55 4.27 -7.41 20.17
CA LYS A 55 4.31 -8.88 20.18
C LYS A 55 3.38 -9.46 21.24
N LYS A 56 3.36 -8.87 22.43
CA LYS A 56 2.45 -9.26 23.51
C LYS A 56 0.99 -9.06 23.08
N PHE A 57 0.64 -7.89 22.57
CA PHE A 57 -0.69 -7.60 22.05
C PHE A 57 -1.11 -8.60 20.97
N ILE A 58 -0.25 -8.86 19.98
CA ILE A 58 -0.55 -9.87 18.95
C ILE A 58 -0.75 -11.25 19.60
N GLY A 59 0.10 -11.66 20.54
CA GLY A 59 -0.05 -12.93 21.24
C GLY A 59 -1.31 -13.05 22.11
N ASP A 60 -1.78 -11.93 22.68
CA ASP A 60 -2.99 -11.90 23.51
C ASP A 60 -4.25 -12.12 22.67
N PHE A 61 -4.28 -11.63 21.43
CA PHE A 61 -5.47 -11.63 20.57
C PHE A 61 -5.42 -12.58 19.37
N VAL A 62 -4.23 -12.98 18.92
CA VAL A 62 -4.05 -13.82 17.72
C VAL A 62 -3.54 -15.20 18.13
N LYS A 63 -4.32 -16.22 17.81
CA LYS A 63 -3.99 -17.63 18.05
C LYS A 63 -3.11 -18.21 16.96
N ARG A 64 -3.38 -17.87 15.70
CA ARG A 64 -2.66 -18.40 14.52
C ARG A 64 -2.81 -17.44 13.33
N VAL A 65 -1.78 -17.39 12.49
CA VAL A 65 -1.81 -16.74 11.17
C VAL A 65 -1.35 -17.76 10.13
N ASP A 66 -2.15 -17.98 9.10
CA ASP A 66 -1.85 -18.86 7.98
C ASP A 66 -1.78 -18.01 6.70
N VAL A 67 -0.68 -18.14 5.94
CA VAL A 67 -0.42 -17.33 4.74
C VAL A 67 -0.48 -18.22 3.51
N TYR A 68 -1.37 -17.88 2.58
CA TYR A 68 -1.54 -18.53 1.29
C TYR A 68 -1.07 -17.60 0.17
N ASN A 69 -1.00 -18.12 -1.05
CA ASN A 69 -0.51 -17.35 -2.20
C ASN A 69 -1.45 -16.20 -2.60
N ASP A 70 -2.74 -16.29 -2.27
CA ASP A 70 -3.80 -15.36 -2.66
C ASP A 70 -4.43 -14.62 -1.48
N HIS A 71 -4.29 -15.11 -0.25
CA HIS A 71 -4.87 -14.49 0.94
C HIS A 71 -4.14 -14.86 2.24
N VAL A 72 -4.54 -14.21 3.33
CA VAL A 72 -4.05 -14.46 4.69
C VAL A 72 -5.25 -14.74 5.60
N GLU A 73 -5.17 -15.83 6.36
CA GLU A 73 -6.16 -16.19 7.38
C GLU A 73 -5.60 -15.91 8.77
N VAL A 74 -6.41 -15.29 9.63
CA VAL A 74 -6.04 -14.98 11.02
C VAL A 74 -7.07 -15.58 11.96
N THR A 75 -6.62 -16.50 12.81
CA THR A 75 -7.44 -17.06 13.90
C THR A 75 -7.21 -16.24 15.16
N PHE A 76 -8.28 -15.64 15.70
CA PHE A 76 -8.22 -14.84 16.91
C PHE A 76 -8.54 -15.65 18.16
N ASN A 77 -7.88 -15.34 19.28
CA ASN A 77 -8.17 -15.87 20.61
C ASN A 77 -9.12 -14.91 21.35
N MET A 78 -10.35 -14.77 20.86
CA MET A 78 -11.35 -13.86 21.44
C MET A 78 -12.54 -14.63 21.99
N ALA A 79 -12.95 -14.31 23.22
CA ALA A 79 -14.20 -14.75 23.80
C ALA A 79 -15.27 -13.67 23.58
N PHE A 80 -16.33 -14.00 22.85
CA PHE A 80 -17.47 -13.09 22.68
C PHE A 80 -18.48 -13.36 23.79
N SER A 81 -18.71 -12.37 24.67
CA SER A 81 -19.85 -12.38 25.56
C SER A 81 -21.06 -11.79 24.83
N CYS A 82 -21.95 -12.64 24.32
CA CYS A 82 -23.25 -12.20 23.85
C CYS A 82 -24.17 -12.10 25.08
N ALA A 83 -24.41 -10.88 25.57
CA ALA A 83 -25.47 -10.65 26.53
C ALA A 83 -26.81 -10.88 25.80
N PRO A 84 -27.68 -11.80 26.26
CA PRO A 84 -29.01 -11.88 25.71
C PRO A 84 -29.71 -10.55 26.01
N SER A 85 -30.02 -9.78 24.97
CA SER A 85 -30.99 -8.69 25.11
C SER A 85 -32.30 -9.36 25.50
N ILE A 86 -32.67 -9.24 26.77
CA ILE A 86 -34.00 -9.59 27.25
C ILE A 86 -34.96 -8.63 26.57
N GLY A 87 -35.47 -9.08 25.43
CA GLY A 87 -36.46 -8.43 24.60
C GLY A 87 -37.33 -9.53 24.01
N ALA A 88 -38.08 -10.20 24.86
CA ALA A 88 -39.12 -11.12 24.45
C ALA A 88 -40.34 -10.96 25.38
N ILE A 89 -41.34 -10.28 24.79
CA ILE A 89 -42.78 -10.24 25.07
C ILE A 89 -43.22 -9.55 26.36
#